data_AF-A0A136L232-F1
#
_entry.id   AF-A0A136L232-F1
#
_cell.length_a   1.000
_cell.length_b   1.000
_cell.length_c   1.000
_cell.angle_alpha   90.00
_cell.angle_beta   90.00
_cell.angle_gamma   90.00
#
_symmetry.space_group_name_H-M   'P 1'
#
loop_
_entity.id
_entity.type
_entity.pdbx_description
1 polymer ?
#
loop_
_entity_poly.entity_id
_entity_poly.type
_entity_poly.pdbx_seq_one_letter_code
_entity_poly.pdbx_strand_id
1 'polypeptide(L)' 'MSNLRTGLIALTTLLLGAGYAASQRAFFSGEASQWAERVDSPPIKALAGALFVAALLLMVVRDKGDRSEKP' A
#
# COMPACT_ATOMS: atom_id res chain seq x y z
N MET A 1 9.71 -13.67 8.26
CA MET A 1 9.00 -12.38 8.12
C MET A 1 7.69 -12.49 8.90
N SER A 2 7.34 -11.52 9.75
CA SER A 2 6.06 -11.59 10.47
C SER A 2 4.87 -11.62 9.52
N ASN A 3 3.80 -12.34 9.90
CA ASN A 3 2.56 -12.44 9.11
C ASN A 3 1.98 -11.05 8.77
N LEU A 4 2.17 -10.08 9.66
CA LEU A 4 1.71 -8.70 9.48
C LEU A 4 2.48 -7.97 8.36
N ARG A 5 3.82 -8.14 8.28
CA ARG A 5 4.63 -7.55 7.21
C ARG A 5 4.27 -8.16 5.86
N THR A 6 4.10 -9.49 5.79
CA THR A 6 3.66 -10.17 4.56
C THR A 6 2.27 -9.69 4.12
N GLY A 7 1.34 -9.56 5.07
CA GLY A 7 0.00 -9.03 4.80
C GLY A 7 0.02 -7.61 4.24
N LEU A 8 0.82 -6.72 4.83
CA LEU A 8 0.97 -5.35 4.34
C LEU A 8 1.58 -5.31 2.93
N ILE A 9 2.61 -6.12 2.67
CA ILE A 9 3.23 -6.21 1.34
C ILE A 9 2.19 -6.68 0.32
N ALA A 10 1.47 -7.77 0.60
CA ALA A 10 0.46 -8.31 -0.31
C ALA A 10 -0.64 -7.29 -0.61
N LEU A 11 -1.17 -6.62 0.42
CA LEU A 11 -2.17 -5.57 0.27
C LEU A 11 -1.64 -4.41 -0.59
N THR A 12 -0.42 -3.93 -0.30
CA THR A 12 0.20 -2.82 -1.03
C THR A 12 0.41 -3.18 -2.51
N THR A 13 0.93 -4.37 -2.78
CA THR A 13 1.11 -4.87 -4.15
C THR A 13 -0.21 -4.97 -4.91
N LEU A 14 -1.27 -5.46 -4.26
CA LEU A 14 -2.60 -5.53 -4.88
C LEU A 14 -3.17 -4.14 -5.18
N LEU A 15 -3.06 -3.20 -4.25
CA LEU A 15 -3.55 -1.83 -4.44
C LEU A 15 -2.81 -1.11 -5.57
N LEU A 16 -1.48 -1.24 -5.62
CA LEU A 16 -0.66 -0.65 -6.69
C LEU A 16 -0.97 -1.31 -8.05
N GLY A 17 -1.08 -2.64 -8.09
CA GLY A 17 -1.42 -3.37 -9.31
C GLY A 17 -2.79 -3.00 -9.87
N ALA A 18 -3.81 -2.98 -9.00
CA ALA A 18 -5.16 -2.59 -9.37
C ALA A 18 -5.24 -1.11 -9.79
N GLY A 19 -4.58 -0.22 -9.06
CA GLY A 19 -4.51 1.21 -9.39
C GLY A 19 -3.82 1.46 -10.73
N TYR A 20 -2.72 0.74 -11.02
CA TYR A 20 -2.04 0.83 -12.30
C TYR A 20 -2.91 0.31 -13.45
N ALA A 21 -3.53 -0.85 -13.31
CA ALA A 21 -4.42 -1.40 -14.34
C ALA A 21 -5.61 -0.46 -14.62
N ALA A 22 -6.20 0.12 -13.57
CA ALA A 22 -7.26 1.11 -13.71
C ALA A 22 -6.78 2.39 -14.39
N SER A 23 -5.56 2.86 -14.06
CA SER A 23 -4.93 4.01 -14.73
C SER A 23 -4.71 3.75 -16.22
N GLN A 24 -4.23 2.57 -16.60
CA GLN A 24 -4.06 2.20 -18.01
C GLN A 24 -5.41 2.18 -18.74
N ARG A 25 -6.43 1.56 -18.15
CA ARG A 25 -7.79 1.55 -18.71
C ARG A 25 -8.31 2.97 -18.94
N ALA A 26 -8.17 3.86 -17.95
CA ALA A 26 -8.62 5.25 -18.06
C ALA A 26 -7.86 6.03 -19.14
N PHE A 27 -6.56 5.77 -19.30
CA PHE A 27 -5.76 6.36 -20.37
C PHE A 27 -6.28 5.93 -21.75
N PHE A 28 -6.47 4.63 -21.98
CA PHE A 28 -6.96 4.12 -23.25
C PHE A 28 -8.42 4.45 -23.56
N SER A 29 -9.24 4.74 -22.53
CA SER A 29 -10.62 5.19 -22.71
C SER A 29 -10.76 6.71 -22.87
N GLY A 30 -9.66 7.47 -22.83
CA GLY A 30 -9.68 8.94 -22.90
C GLY A 30 -10.22 9.63 -21.62
N GLU A 31 -10.36 8.90 -20.51
CA GLU A 31 -10.85 9.42 -19.23
C GLU A 31 -9.72 9.72 -18.23
N ALA A 32 -8.48 9.87 -18.70
CA ALA A 32 -7.30 10.03 -17.85
C ALA A 32 -7.42 11.20 -16.85
N SER A 33 -7.99 12.33 -17.27
CA SER A 33 -8.19 13.50 -16.40
C SER A 33 -9.20 13.23 -15.28
N GLN A 34 -10.33 12.60 -15.60
CA GLN A 34 -11.35 12.23 -14.62
C GLN A 34 -10.84 11.19 -13.63
N TRP A 35 -10.03 10.24 -14.11
CA TRP A 35 -9.37 9.27 -13.24
C TRP A 35 -8.42 9.96 -12.25
N ALA A 36 -7.61 10.91 -12.73
CA ALA A 36 -6.71 11.68 -11.88
C ALA A 36 -7.46 12.43 -10.77
N GLU A 37 -8.56 13.12 -11.10
CA GLU A 37 -9.40 13.82 -10.11
C GLU A 37 -9.95 12.88 -9.03
N ARG A 38 -10.35 11.66 -9.41
CA ARG A 38 -10.83 10.65 -8.45
C ARG A 38 -9.70 10.17 -7.54
N VAL A 39 -8.53 9.89 -8.08
CA VAL A 39 -7.34 9.47 -7.32
C VAL A 39 -6.84 10.58 -6.39
N ASP A 40 -6.96 11.84 -6.80
CA ASP A 40 -6.56 13.00 -6.02
C ASP A 40 -7.52 13.39 -4.88
N SER A 41 -8.57 12.59 -4.67
CA SER A 41 -9.57 12.85 -3.64
C SER A 41 -8.99 12.72 -2.21
N PRO A 42 -9.46 13.54 -1.25
CA PRO A 42 -8.99 13.50 0.13
C PRO A 42 -9.02 12.11 0.81
N PRO A 43 -10.06 11.26 0.60
CA PRO A 43 -10.09 9.92 1.19
C PRO A 43 -8.96 9.01 0.70
N ILE A 44 -8.64 9.05 -0.60
CA ILE A 44 -7.56 8.23 -1.17
C ILE A 44 -6.21 8.72 -0.66
N LYS A 45 -6.01 10.03 -0.55
CA LYS A 45 -4.79 10.63 0.04
C LYS A 45 -4.61 10.20 1.50
N ALA A 46 -5.68 10.22 2.30
CA ALA A 46 -5.64 9.76 3.68
C ALA A 46 -5.31 8.27 3.81
N LEU A 47 -5.91 7.42 2.97
CA LEU A 47 -5.61 5.98 2.92
C LEU A 47 -4.15 5.71 2.54
N ALA A 48 -3.64 6.40 1.50
CA ALA A 48 -2.25 6.29 1.08
C ALA A 48 -1.29 6.73 2.20
N GLY A 49 -1.60 7.84 2.89
CA GLY A 49 -0.85 8.31 4.05
C GLY A 49 -0.84 7.29 5.20
N ALA A 50 -1.99 6.70 5.54
CA ALA A 50 -2.10 5.68 6.58
C ALA A 50 -1.27 4.42 6.25
N LEU A 51 -1.34 3.94 5.00
CA LEU A 51 -0.52 2.83 4.52
C LEU A 51 0.97 3.14 4.59
N PHE A 52 1.37 4.35 4.21
CA PHE A 52 2.75 4.79 4.30
C PHE A 52 3.25 4.83 5.75
N VAL A 53 2.47 5.40 6.68
CA VAL A 53 2.81 5.40 8.11
C VAL A 53 2.90 3.98 8.66
N ALA A 54 1.97 3.10 8.32
CA ALA A 54 2.01 1.70 8.73
C ALA A 54 3.28 0.98 8.23
N ALA A 55 3.69 1.26 6.99
CA ALA A 55 4.93 0.74 6.42
C ALA A 55 6.16 1.24 7.19
N LEU A 56 6.23 2.54 7.51
CA LEU A 56 7.31 3.12 8.29
C LEU A 56 7.39 2.51 9.71
N LEU A 57 6.26 2.37 10.39
CA LEU A 57 6.21 1.77 11.72
C LEU A 57 6.72 0.32 11.67
N LEU A 58 6.32 -0.47 10.68
CA LEU A 58 6.81 -1.84 10.52
C LEU A 58 8.28 -1.95 10.07
N MET A 59 8.83 -0.89 9.47
CA MET A 59 10.26 -0.80 9.15
C MET A 59 11.08 -0.53 10.41
N VAL A 60 10.62 0.38 11.28
CA VAL A 60 11.32 0.78 12.50
C VAL A 60 11.15 -0.23 13.64
N VAL A 61 9.98 -0.86 13.77
CA VAL A 61 9.73 -1.88 14.79
C VAL A 61 10.45 -3.18 14.39
N ARG A 62 11.55 -3.45 15.09
CA ARG A 62 12.26 -4.73 15.04
C ARG A 62 11.38 -5.83 15.65
N ASP A 63 11.22 -6.92 14.91
CA ASP A 63 10.49 -8.11 15.34
C ASP A 63 11.15 -8.65 16.62
N LYS A 64 10.45 -8.60 17.77
CA LYS A 64 10.96 -9.12 19.06
C LYS A 64 10.87 -10.65 19.13
N GLY A 65 10.38 -11.32 18.09
CA GLY A 65 10.16 -12.77 18.05
C GLY A 65 11.40 -13.65 17.99
N ASP A 66 12.61 -13.09 17.92
CA ASP A 66 13.85 -13.85 17.67
C ASP A 66 14.73 -14.02 18.94
N ARG A 67 14.18 -13.83 20.15
CA ARG A 67 14.91 -14.00 21.43
C ARG A 67 14.25 -14.98 22.40
N SER A 68 13.70 -16.09 21.92
CA SER A 68 13.19 -17.16 22.80
C SER A 68 13.87 -18.52 22.60
N GLU A 69 14.83 -18.65 21.69
CA GLU A 69 15.59 -19.89 21.53
C GLU A 69 17.08 -19.61 21.40
N LYS A 70 17.74 -19.45 22.55
CA LYS A 70 18.91 -20.29 22.85
C LYS A 70 19.28 -20.14 24.33
N PRO A 71 19.37 -21.26 25.08
CA PRO A 71 20.01 -21.29 26.40
C PRO A 71 21.51 -20.96 26.30
#